data_AF-A0A3N5G2M6-F1
#
_entry.id   AF-A0A3N5G2M6-F1
#
_cell.length_a   1.000
_cell.length_b   1.000
_cell.length_c   1.000
_cell.angle_alpha   90.00
_cell.angle_beta   90.00
_cell.angle_gamma   90.00
#
_symmetry.space_group_name_H-M   'P 1'
#
loop_
_entity.id
_entity.type
_entity.pdbx_description
1 polymer ?
#
loop_
_entity_poly.entity_id
_entity_poly.type
_entity_poly.pdbx_seq_one_letter_code
_entity_poly.pdbx_strand_id
1 'polypeptide(L)'
;MNANKVLKAFLVVTALLFSACSRDKPQQPAEAPEAAAGAELSAATGAANTSYPTRVFFGDTHLHTAMSMDAGAFGNRLGIEEAYRFARGEEVMASSGQKAKLTRPLDFLVVADHSDNMGFFPDLFAAKPEILAEPTGKKWYDMIKAGEGNAAALDIIDQFSRGTFPKPLM
;
A
#
# COMPACT_ATOMS: atom_id res chain seq x y z
N MET A 1 8.08 24.30 64.55
CA MET A 1 8.99 23.83 63.48
C MET A 1 9.17 24.97 62.50
N ASN A 2 10.40 25.47 62.34
CA ASN A 2 10.67 26.85 61.92
C ASN A 2 10.62 27.00 60.39
N ALA A 3 9.80 27.93 59.87
CA ALA A 3 9.53 28.14 58.44
C ALA A 3 10.80 28.37 57.58
N ASN A 4 11.89 28.82 58.22
CA ASN A 4 13.20 29.01 57.59
C ASN A 4 13.93 27.70 57.20
N LYS A 5 13.50 26.53 57.69
CA LYS A 5 14.09 25.24 57.29
C LYS A 5 13.48 24.68 56.00
N VAL A 6 12.20 24.95 55.75
CA VAL A 6 11.50 24.48 54.53
C VAL A 6 11.89 25.33 53.32
N LEU A 7 12.10 26.64 53.51
CA LEU A 7 12.53 27.55 52.45
C LEU A 7 13.98 27.30 51.99
N LYS A 8 14.88 26.90 52.89
CA LYS A 8 16.26 26.53 52.53
C LYS A 8 16.36 25.18 51.80
N ALA A 9 15.47 24.24 52.10
CA ALA A 9 15.42 22.96 51.40
C ALA A 9 14.90 23.10 49.96
N PHE A 10 13.98 24.05 49.71
CA PHE A 10 13.47 24.31 48.37
C PHE A 10 14.49 25.00 47.47
N LEU A 11 15.33 25.89 48.03
CA LEU A 11 16.28 26.69 47.24
C LEU A 11 17.51 25.90 46.73
N VAL A 12 17.85 24.78 47.36
CA VAL A 12 18.99 23.94 46.94
C VAL A 12 18.61 22.97 45.82
N VAL A 13 17.34 22.56 45.73
CA VAL A 13 16.86 21.63 44.69
C VAL A 13 16.61 22.33 43.35
N THR A 14 16.30 23.63 43.34
CA THR A 14 16.10 24.39 42.08
C THR A 14 17.42 24.80 41.40
N ALA A 15 18.53 24.85 42.13
CA ALA A 15 19.84 25.23 41.57
C ALA A 15 20.57 24.08 40.84
N LEU A 16 20.15 22.83 41.04
CA LEU A 16 20.73 21.66 40.36
C LEU A 16 20.05 21.29 39.03
N LEU A 17 18.93 21.93 38.68
CA LEU A 17 18.17 21.65 37.45
C LEU A 17 18.48 22.60 36.28
N PHE A 18 19.35 23.62 36.47
CA PHE A 18 19.68 24.60 35.41
C PHE A 18 21.13 24.54 34.90
N SER A 19 21.96 23.61 35.38
CA SER A 19 23.36 23.50 34.95
C SER A 19 23.63 22.33 33.98
N ALA A 20 22.70 22.08 33.04
CA ALA A 20 22.88 21.10 31.97
C ALA A 20 22.69 21.68 30.56
N CYS A 21 22.70 23.02 30.43
CA CYS A 21 22.79 23.68 29.13
C CYS A 21 24.04 24.56 29.06
N SER A 22 25.21 23.93 29.16
CA SER A 22 26.36 24.48 28.46
C SER A 22 26.05 24.36 26.98
N ARG A 23 25.72 25.49 26.35
CA ARG A 23 25.79 25.63 24.89
C ARG A 23 27.24 25.35 24.51
N ASP A 24 27.50 24.18 23.95
CA ASP A 24 28.64 24.04 23.05
C ASP A 24 28.48 25.14 21.99
N LYS A 25 29.48 26.01 21.88
CA LYS A 25 29.59 26.89 20.73
C LYS A 25 29.47 25.99 19.49
N PRO A 26 28.72 26.37 18.44
CA PRO A 26 28.77 25.63 17.20
C PRO A 26 30.24 25.55 16.80
N GLN A 27 30.82 24.36 16.82
CA GLN A 27 32.13 24.13 16.28
C GLN A 27 31.99 24.42 14.78
N GLN A 28 32.46 25.60 14.38
CA GLN A 28 32.56 25.96 12.97
C GLN A 28 33.36 24.83 12.31
N PRO A 29 32.81 24.11 11.32
CA PRO A 29 33.56 23.08 10.62
C PRO A 29 34.86 23.71 10.14
N ALA A 30 36.00 23.07 10.43
CA ALA A 30 37.27 23.53 9.92
C ALA A 30 37.13 23.71 8.40
N GLU A 31 37.44 24.91 7.90
CA GLU A 31 37.48 25.18 6.47
C GLU A 31 38.47 24.20 5.84
N ALA A 32 37.92 23.22 5.11
CA ALA A 32 38.70 22.35 4.27
C ALA A 32 39.41 23.23 3.22
N PRO A 33 40.68 22.96 2.89
CA PRO A 33 41.37 23.75 1.87
C PRO A 33 40.55 23.74 0.59
N GLU A 34 40.35 24.93 0.02
CA GLU A 34 39.70 25.13 -1.28
C GLU A 34 40.36 24.21 -2.29
N ALA A 35 39.67 23.10 -2.62
CA ALA A 35 40.10 22.21 -3.67
C ALA A 35 39.95 22.97 -4.99
N ALA A 36 41.10 23.24 -5.62
CA ALA A 36 41.20 23.91 -6.90
C ALA A 36 40.14 23.39 -7.89
N ALA A 37 39.36 24.34 -8.42
CA ALA A 37 38.49 24.11 -9.55
C ALA A 37 39.32 23.56 -10.71
N GLY A 38 38.93 22.40 -11.25
CA GLY A 38 39.57 21.86 -12.43
C GLY A 38 39.59 20.34 -12.53
N ALA A 39 38.43 19.69 -12.41
CA ALA A 39 38.20 18.44 -13.10
C ALA A 39 36.73 18.40 -13.46
N GLU A 40 36.41 18.49 -14.75
CA GLU A 40 35.15 17.95 -15.22
C GLU A 40 35.12 16.48 -14.80
N LEU A 41 34.39 16.19 -13.74
CA LEU A 41 33.92 14.84 -13.49
C LEU A 41 32.91 14.57 -14.60
N SER A 42 33.40 14.12 -15.74
CA SER A 42 32.61 13.28 -16.62
C SER A 42 32.11 12.15 -15.73
N ALA A 43 30.90 12.30 -15.21
CA ALA A 43 30.17 11.25 -14.54
C ALA A 43 29.82 10.25 -15.63
N ALA A 44 30.83 9.53 -16.10
CA ALA A 44 30.67 8.22 -16.65
C ALA A 44 29.85 7.47 -15.61
N THR A 45 28.57 7.26 -15.92
CA THR A 45 27.69 6.32 -15.24
C THR A 45 28.23 4.91 -15.49
N GLY A 46 29.43 4.64 -15.00
CA GLY A 46 30.02 3.33 -14.93
C GLY A 46 29.41 2.65 -13.74
N ALA A 47 28.38 1.83 -13.96
CA ALA A 47 28.13 0.75 -13.04
C ALA A 47 29.46 0.01 -12.88
N ALA A 48 30.11 0.14 -11.73
CA ALA A 48 31.24 -0.70 -11.39
C ALA A 48 30.76 -2.13 -11.59
N ASN A 49 31.48 -2.91 -12.40
CA ASN A 49 31.15 -4.31 -12.70
C ASN A 49 31.43 -5.15 -11.44
N THR A 50 30.59 -4.97 -10.42
CA THR A 50 30.58 -5.78 -9.21
C THR A 50 29.90 -7.09 -9.52
N SER A 51 30.45 -8.21 -9.06
CA SER A 51 29.89 -9.56 -9.27
C SER A 51 28.54 -9.79 -8.57
N TYR A 52 28.01 -8.79 -7.88
CA TYR A 52 26.77 -8.83 -7.12
C TYR A 52 25.86 -7.63 -7.44
N PRO A 53 24.52 -7.81 -7.41
CA PRO A 53 23.57 -6.74 -7.68
C PRO A 53 23.58 -5.68 -6.58
N THR A 54 23.62 -4.41 -6.97
CA THR A 54 23.64 -3.25 -6.05
C THR A 54 22.37 -2.39 -6.14
N ARG A 55 21.47 -2.68 -7.08
CA ARG A 55 20.22 -1.96 -7.29
C ARG A 55 19.10 -2.58 -6.47
N VAL A 56 18.48 -1.78 -5.59
CA VAL A 56 17.25 -2.15 -4.88
C VAL A 56 16.05 -1.82 -5.77
N PHE A 57 15.08 -2.72 -5.82
CA PHE A 57 13.81 -2.54 -6.53
C PHE A 57 12.66 -2.57 -5.53
N PHE A 58 11.64 -1.75 -5.76
CA PHE A 58 10.45 -1.65 -4.92
C PHE A 58 9.21 -1.90 -5.77
N GLY A 59 8.41 -2.89 -5.39
CA GLY A 59 7.21 -3.27 -6.10
C GLY A 59 6.15 -3.85 -5.18
N ASP A 60 4.98 -4.07 -5.75
CA ASP A 60 3.88 -4.78 -5.08
C ASP A 60 3.94 -6.26 -5.46
N THR A 61 3.94 -7.12 -4.45
CA THR A 61 4.05 -8.57 -4.61
C THR A 61 2.69 -9.28 -4.58
N HIS A 62 1.60 -8.58 -4.27
CA HIS A 62 0.30 -9.21 -4.04
C HIS A 62 -0.84 -8.24 -4.37
N LEU A 63 -1.07 -7.99 -5.66
CA LEU A 63 -2.15 -7.15 -6.13
C LEU A 63 -3.26 -7.97 -6.80
N HIS A 64 -4.49 -7.76 -6.35
CA HIS A 64 -5.68 -8.33 -7.01
C HIS A 64 -6.34 -7.31 -7.96
N THR A 65 -6.88 -7.81 -9.05
CA THR A 65 -7.68 -7.10 -10.04
C THR A 65 -9.15 -7.54 -9.98
N ALA A 66 -9.99 -6.95 -10.81
CA ALA A 66 -11.39 -7.36 -10.95
C ALA A 66 -11.56 -8.81 -11.46
N MET A 67 -10.49 -9.47 -11.95
CA MET A 67 -10.52 -10.87 -12.35
C MET A 67 -10.53 -11.83 -11.15
N SER A 68 -9.99 -11.41 -10.00
CA SER A 68 -10.06 -12.19 -8.77
C SER A 68 -11.50 -12.27 -8.27
N MET A 69 -11.93 -13.47 -7.86
CA MET A 69 -13.27 -13.69 -7.32
C MET A 69 -13.54 -12.80 -6.11
N ASP A 70 -12.62 -12.78 -5.14
CA ASP A 70 -12.76 -12.05 -3.88
C ASP A 70 -12.68 -10.52 -4.06
N ALA A 71 -11.70 -10.03 -4.82
CA ALA A 71 -11.52 -8.60 -5.07
C ALA A 71 -12.70 -8.04 -5.86
N GLY A 72 -13.16 -8.76 -6.89
CA GLY A 72 -14.39 -8.43 -7.59
C GLY A 72 -15.58 -8.34 -6.63
N ALA A 73 -15.74 -9.34 -5.75
CA ALA A 73 -16.80 -9.41 -4.76
C ALA A 73 -16.80 -8.23 -3.79
N PHE A 74 -15.64 -7.80 -3.32
CA PHE A 74 -15.49 -6.61 -2.48
C PHE A 74 -15.56 -5.27 -3.23
N GLY A 75 -15.90 -5.28 -4.53
CA GLY A 75 -16.16 -4.06 -5.28
C GLY A 75 -14.99 -3.57 -6.12
N ASN A 76 -13.91 -4.35 -6.29
CA ASN A 76 -12.87 -3.99 -7.25
C ASN A 76 -13.41 -4.07 -8.68
N ARG A 77 -13.19 -3.01 -9.46
CA ARG A 77 -13.61 -2.89 -10.86
C ARG A 77 -12.43 -2.61 -11.80
N LEU A 78 -11.22 -2.47 -11.27
CA LEU A 78 -10.02 -2.20 -12.07
C LEU A 78 -9.46 -3.51 -12.62
N GLY A 79 -9.21 -3.55 -13.92
CA GLY A 79 -8.59 -4.68 -14.58
C GLY A 79 -7.06 -4.64 -14.51
N ILE A 80 -6.44 -5.58 -15.22
CA ILE A 80 -4.97 -5.72 -15.30
C ILE A 80 -4.34 -4.47 -15.95
N GLU A 81 -5.00 -3.88 -16.95
CA GLU A 81 -4.49 -2.68 -17.63
C GLU A 81 -4.45 -1.47 -16.70
N GLU A 82 -5.53 -1.22 -15.94
CA GLU A 82 -5.55 -0.14 -14.96
C GLU A 82 -4.51 -0.38 -13.85
N ALA A 83 -4.39 -1.61 -13.35
CA ALA A 83 -3.39 -1.97 -12.36
C ALA A 83 -1.96 -1.69 -12.86
N TYR A 84 -1.65 -2.08 -14.09
CA TYR A 84 -0.36 -1.83 -14.71
C TYR A 84 -0.08 -0.33 -14.90
N ARG A 85 -1.06 0.43 -15.40
CA ARG A 85 -0.96 1.89 -15.56
C ARG A 85 -0.72 2.58 -14.22
N PHE A 86 -1.46 2.20 -13.18
CA PHE A 86 -1.29 2.72 -11.83
C PHE A 86 0.10 2.43 -11.28
N ALA A 87 0.61 1.20 -11.46
CA ALA A 87 1.96 0.82 -11.06
C ALA A 87 3.04 1.61 -11.81
N ARG A 88 2.83 1.97 -13.08
CA ARG A 88 3.71 2.87 -13.84
C ARG A 88 3.62 4.34 -13.40
N GLY A 89 2.77 4.67 -12.44
CA GLY A 89 2.57 6.02 -11.93
C GLY A 89 1.62 6.87 -12.77
N GLU A 90 0.79 6.26 -13.62
CA GLU A 90 -0.32 6.97 -14.27
C GLU A 90 -1.46 7.22 -13.25
N GLU A 91 -2.24 8.27 -13.48
CA GLU A 91 -3.48 8.49 -12.71
C GLU A 91 -4.56 7.54 -13.23
N VAL A 92 -5.25 6.85 -12.32
CA VAL A 92 -6.40 5.98 -12.61
C VAL A 92 -7.61 6.39 -11.78
N MET A 93 -8.79 5.96 -12.20
CA MET A 93 -10.01 6.09 -11.40
C MET A 93 -10.17 4.83 -10.55
N ALA A 94 -10.15 4.96 -9.22
CA ALA A 94 -10.42 3.87 -8.30
C ALA A 94 -11.90 3.45 -8.37
N SER A 95 -12.22 2.23 -7.96
CA SER A 95 -13.59 1.69 -7.96
C SER A 95 -14.58 2.53 -7.14
N SER A 96 -14.07 3.29 -6.16
CA SER A 96 -14.80 4.27 -5.35
C SER A 96 -15.13 5.57 -6.07
N GLY A 97 -14.67 5.77 -7.31
CA GLY A 97 -14.83 7.00 -8.08
C GLY A 97 -13.81 8.10 -7.74
N GLN A 98 -12.77 7.78 -6.99
CA GLN A 98 -11.70 8.71 -6.63
C GLN A 98 -10.53 8.57 -7.62
N LYS A 99 -9.95 9.69 -8.05
CA LYS A 99 -8.69 9.68 -8.79
C LYS A 99 -7.55 9.27 -7.86
N ALA A 100 -6.74 8.31 -8.29
CA ALA A 100 -5.60 7.81 -7.54
C ALA A 100 -4.34 7.81 -8.42
N LYS A 101 -3.20 8.17 -7.82
CA LYS A 101 -1.88 8.12 -8.45
C LYS A 101 -0.80 7.83 -7.41
N LEU A 102 0.15 6.97 -7.72
CA LEU A 102 1.32 6.76 -6.87
C LEU A 102 2.26 7.96 -6.91
N THR A 103 2.82 8.34 -5.77
CA THR A 103 3.86 9.40 -5.68
C THR A 103 5.13 9.01 -6.44
N ARG A 104 5.42 7.71 -6.54
CA ARG A 104 6.52 7.14 -7.31
C ARG A 104 6.05 5.86 -8.02
N PRO A 105 6.40 5.65 -9.31
CA PRO A 105 6.17 4.39 -9.99
C PRO A 105 6.83 3.20 -9.28
N LEU A 106 6.20 2.04 -9.39
CA LEU A 106 6.77 0.77 -8.95
C LEU A 106 7.80 0.27 -9.95
N ASP A 107 8.84 -0.37 -9.43
CA ASP A 107 9.86 -1.04 -10.22
C ASP A 107 9.34 -2.37 -10.83
N PHE A 108 8.42 -3.02 -10.13
CA PHE A 108 7.74 -4.22 -10.58
C PHE A 108 6.34 -4.32 -9.96
N LEU A 109 5.48 -5.12 -10.59
CA LEU A 109 4.14 -5.43 -10.12
C LEU A 109 3.90 -6.93 -10.29
N VAL A 110 3.38 -7.57 -9.23
CA VAL A 110 2.84 -8.92 -9.29
C VAL A 110 1.32 -8.85 -9.18
N VAL A 111 0.63 -9.23 -10.26
CA VAL A 111 -0.82 -9.46 -10.26
C VAL A 111 -1.03 -10.89 -9.74
N ALA A 112 -1.63 -11.00 -8.56
CA ALA A 112 -1.78 -12.23 -7.78
C ALA A 112 -3.26 -12.60 -7.61
N ASP A 113 -4.02 -12.58 -8.69
CA ASP A 113 -5.44 -12.98 -8.66
C ASP A 113 -5.62 -14.44 -8.23
N HIS A 114 -6.72 -14.72 -7.56
CA HIS A 114 -7.11 -16.09 -7.26
C HIS A 114 -7.33 -16.87 -8.56
N SER A 115 -6.72 -18.04 -8.68
CA SER A 115 -6.92 -18.94 -9.82
C SER A 115 -8.31 -19.55 -9.83
N ASP A 116 -8.79 -19.91 -8.64
CA ASP A 116 -10.08 -20.56 -8.49
C ASP A 116 -11.19 -19.55 -8.77
N ASN A 117 -12.09 -19.94 -9.68
CA ASN A 117 -13.22 -19.12 -10.09
C ASN A 117 -12.81 -17.76 -10.71
N MET A 118 -11.62 -17.68 -11.33
CA MET A 118 -11.14 -16.49 -12.04
C MET A 118 -12.14 -16.10 -13.15
N GLY A 119 -12.55 -14.83 -13.17
CA GLY A 119 -13.51 -14.33 -14.15
C GLY A 119 -14.99 -14.52 -13.78
N PHE A 120 -15.30 -15.28 -12.72
CA PHE A 120 -16.68 -15.43 -12.24
C PHE A 120 -17.32 -14.10 -11.87
N PHE A 121 -16.59 -13.24 -11.16
CA PHE A 121 -17.20 -11.99 -10.68
C PHE A 121 -17.52 -11.00 -11.82
N PRO A 122 -16.64 -10.79 -12.81
CA PRO A 122 -17.02 -10.10 -14.04
C PRO A 122 -18.31 -10.63 -14.67
N ASP A 123 -18.48 -11.95 -14.73
CA ASP A 123 -19.66 -12.59 -15.32
C ASP A 123 -20.93 -12.41 -14.49
N LEU A 124 -20.81 -12.52 -13.16
CA LEU A 124 -21.87 -12.20 -12.21
C LEU A 124 -22.30 -10.73 -12.35
N PHE A 125 -21.33 -9.81 -12.40
CA PHE A 125 -21.61 -8.39 -12.53
C PHE A 125 -22.23 -8.03 -13.89
N ALA A 126 -21.83 -8.73 -14.95
CA ALA A 126 -22.41 -8.62 -16.29
C ALA A 126 -23.80 -9.28 -16.42
N ALA A 127 -24.32 -9.89 -15.36
CA ALA A 127 -25.63 -10.53 -15.32
C ALA A 127 -25.78 -11.63 -16.39
N LYS A 128 -24.70 -12.41 -16.63
CA LYS A 128 -24.74 -13.45 -17.66
C LYS A 128 -25.85 -14.48 -17.38
N PRO A 129 -26.63 -14.90 -18.41
CA PRO A 129 -27.78 -15.79 -18.22
C PRO A 129 -27.46 -17.08 -17.47
N GLU A 130 -26.30 -17.68 -17.73
CA GLU A 130 -25.82 -18.89 -17.09
C GLU A 130 -25.58 -18.72 -15.58
N ILE A 131 -25.16 -17.52 -15.14
CA ILE A 131 -24.98 -17.22 -13.72
C ILE A 131 -26.35 -17.01 -13.04
N LEU A 132 -27.26 -16.31 -13.72
CA LEU A 132 -28.59 -16.00 -13.19
C LEU A 132 -29.56 -17.20 -13.22
N ALA A 133 -29.27 -18.21 -14.04
CA ALA A 133 -30.02 -19.45 -14.06
C ALA A 133 -29.84 -20.25 -12.76
N GLU A 134 -28.70 -20.10 -12.09
CA GLU A 134 -28.45 -20.72 -10.79
C GLU A 134 -29.04 -19.85 -9.65
N PRO A 135 -29.88 -20.40 -8.76
CA PRO A 135 -30.52 -19.63 -7.69
C PRO A 135 -29.54 -18.86 -6.80
N THR A 136 -28.40 -19.45 -6.48
CA THR A 136 -27.35 -18.82 -5.67
C THR A 136 -26.67 -17.67 -6.43
N GLY A 137 -26.39 -17.85 -7.73
CA GLY A 137 -25.84 -16.80 -8.58
C GLY A 137 -26.80 -15.61 -8.69
N LYS A 138 -28.10 -15.88 -8.88
CA LYS A 138 -29.13 -14.86 -8.86
C LYS A 138 -29.23 -14.14 -7.51
N LYS A 139 -29.20 -14.87 -6.39
CA LYS A 139 -29.19 -14.30 -5.03
C LYS A 139 -28.04 -13.28 -4.88
N TRP A 140 -26.81 -13.67 -5.23
CA TRP A 140 -25.66 -12.77 -5.12
C TRP A 140 -25.78 -11.56 -6.02
N TYR A 141 -26.26 -11.74 -7.26
CA TYR A 141 -26.53 -10.62 -8.16
C TYR A 141 -27.52 -9.63 -7.53
N ASP A 142 -28.67 -10.13 -7.06
CA ASP A 142 -29.71 -9.29 -6.46
C ASP A 142 -29.18 -8.53 -5.23
N MET A 143 -28.41 -9.19 -4.35
CA MET A 143 -27.76 -8.56 -3.20
C MET A 143 -26.82 -7.43 -3.62
N ILE A 144 -25.98 -7.64 -4.64
CA ILE A 144 -25.08 -6.61 -5.16
C ILE A 144 -25.87 -5.41 -5.68
N LYS A 145 -26.96 -5.65 -6.43
CA LYS A 145 -27.81 -4.58 -6.97
C LYS A 145 -28.59 -3.83 -5.88
N ALA A 146 -28.87 -4.48 -4.75
CA ALA A 146 -29.47 -3.89 -3.56
C ALA A 146 -28.47 -3.06 -2.71
N GLY A 147 -27.18 -3.04 -3.07
CA GLY A 147 -26.14 -2.36 -2.28
C GLY A 147 -25.55 -3.23 -1.16
N GLU A 148 -25.91 -4.50 -1.10
CA GLU A 148 -25.44 -5.49 -0.12
C GLU A 148 -24.19 -6.25 -0.61
N GLY A 149 -23.36 -5.61 -1.44
CA GLY A 149 -22.20 -6.25 -2.08
C GLY A 149 -21.23 -6.91 -1.11
N ASN A 150 -20.96 -6.29 0.04
CA ASN A 150 -20.09 -6.87 1.07
C ASN A 150 -20.67 -8.14 1.69
N ALA A 151 -22.00 -8.20 1.90
CA ALA A 151 -22.66 -9.39 2.41
C ALA A 151 -22.64 -10.51 1.36
N ALA A 152 -22.86 -10.17 0.08
CA ALA A 152 -22.72 -11.12 -1.02
C ALA A 152 -21.28 -11.67 -1.11
N ALA A 153 -20.27 -10.81 -0.97
CA ALA A 153 -18.87 -11.20 -0.99
C ALA A 153 -18.52 -12.20 0.12
N LEU A 154 -18.96 -11.93 1.35
CA LEU A 154 -18.76 -12.84 2.46
C LEU A 154 -19.46 -14.19 2.24
N ASP A 155 -20.66 -14.20 1.68
CA ASP A 155 -21.40 -15.43 1.37
C ASP A 155 -20.73 -16.24 0.25
N ILE A 156 -20.22 -15.59 -0.79
CA ILE A 156 -19.40 -16.20 -1.87
C ILE A 156 -18.16 -16.87 -1.27
N ILE A 157 -17.41 -16.14 -0.44
CA ILE A 157 -16.14 -16.61 0.14
C ILE A 157 -16.39 -17.75 1.14
N ASP A 158 -17.42 -17.65 1.99
CA ASP A 158 -17.75 -18.71 2.95
C ASP A 158 -18.16 -20.00 2.23
N GLN A 159 -19.01 -19.92 1.20
CA GLN A 159 -19.40 -21.09 0.43
C GLN A 159 -18.22 -21.70 -0.33
N PHE A 160 -17.34 -20.88 -0.91
CA PHE A 160 -16.11 -21.35 -1.54
C PHE A 160 -15.19 -22.05 -0.52
N SER A 161 -14.94 -21.42 0.63
CA SER A 161 -14.07 -21.95 1.68
C SER A 161 -14.59 -23.27 2.29
N ARG A 162 -15.91 -23.48 2.30
CA ARG A 162 -16.53 -24.71 2.82
C ARG A 162 -16.68 -25.80 1.76
N GLY A 163 -16.30 -25.54 0.50
CA GLY A 163 -16.53 -26.47 -0.61
C GLY A 163 -18.03 -26.64 -0.94
N THR A 164 -18.87 -25.68 -0.57
CA THR A 164 -20.31 -25.66 -0.88
C THR A 164 -20.65 -24.70 -2.02
N PHE A 165 -19.65 -24.20 -2.74
CA PHE A 165 -19.85 -23.37 -3.91
C PHE A 165 -20.66 -24.14 -4.98
N PRO A 166 -21.68 -23.52 -5.61
CA PRO A 166 -22.48 -24.20 -6.62
C PRO A 166 -21.62 -24.66 -7.80
N LYS A 167 -21.59 -25.98 -8.06
CA LYS A 167 -20.80 -26.56 -9.16
C LYS A 167 -21.09 -25.95 -10.54
N PRO A 168 -22.34 -25.56 -10.90
CA PRO A 168 -22.60 -24.90 -12.18
C PRO A 168 -21.96 -23.51 -12.31
N LEU A 169 -21.50 -22.92 -11.20
CA LEU A 169 -20.86 -21.61 -11.16
C LEU A 169 -19.33 -21.69 -11.00
N MET A 170 -18.76 -22.91 -10.89
CA MET A 170 -17.32 -23.16 -10.86
C MET A 170 -16.77 -23.38 -12.26
#